data_AF-A0A0G3ETE8-F1
#
_entry.id   AF-A0A0G3ETE8-F1
#
_cell.length_a   1.000
_cell.length_b   1.000
_cell.length_c   1.000
_cell.angle_alpha   90.00
_cell.angle_beta   90.00
_cell.angle_gamma   90.00
#
_symmetry.space_group_name_H-M   'P 1'
#
loop_
_entity.id
_entity.type
_entity.pdbx_description
1 polymer ?
#
loop_
_entity_poly.entity_id
_entity_poly.type
_entity_poly.pdbx_seq_one_letter_code
_entity_poly.pdbx_strand_id
1 'polypeptide(L)' 'MKYIPVLLFVIGALCLVLFAASGSEVAPNGQLHEPFALLPLGWLCIALGTCGLMAGAIGRLWRRIARR' A
#
# COMPACT_ATOMS: atom_id res chain seq x y z
N MET A 1 -7.66 -4.59 15.96
CA MET A 1 -6.70 -4.76 14.84
C MET A 1 -7.31 -5.23 13.51
N LYS A 2 -8.63 -5.49 13.40
CA LYS A 2 -9.28 -5.99 12.17
C LYS A 2 -9.13 -5.09 10.92
N TYR A 3 -9.02 -3.78 11.12
CA TYR A 3 -9.01 -2.79 10.03
C TYR A 3 -7.61 -2.35 9.60
N ILE A 4 -6.56 -2.74 10.33
CA ILE A 4 -5.17 -2.36 10.00
C ILE A 4 -4.79 -2.74 8.56
N PRO A 5 -5.11 -3.94 8.05
CA PRO A 5 -4.77 -4.30 6.67
C PRO A 5 -5.48 -3.43 5.62
N VAL A 6 -6.75 -3.07 5.89
CA VAL A 6 -7.51 -2.17 5.02
C VAL A 6 -6.90 -0.77 5.03
N LEU A 7 -6.57 -0.26 6.22
CA LEU A 7 -5.96 1.06 6.37
C LEU A 7 -4.61 1.14 5.65
N LEU A 8 -3.75 0.13 5.80
CA LEU A 8 -2.46 0.04 5.10
C LEU A 8 -2.65 0.05 3.58
N PHE A 9 -3.61 -0.73 3.07
CA PHE A 9 -3.89 -0.76 1.64
C PHE A 9 -4.33 0.61 1.12
N VAL A 10 -5.24 1.29 1.83
CA VAL A 10 -5.74 2.62 1.45
C VAL A 10 -4.63 3.66 1.50
N ILE A 11 -3.80 3.67 2.56
CA ILE A 11 -2.64 4.56 2.66
C ILE A 11 -1.68 4.33 1.51
N GLY A 12 -1.39 3.06 1.18
CA GLY A 12 -0.50 2.75 0.06
C GLY A 12 -1.04 3.22 -1.29
N ALA A 13 -2.34 3.05 -1.53
CA ALA A 13 -3.00 3.59 -2.73
C ALA A 13 -2.94 5.12 -2.79
N LEU A 14 -3.16 5.80 -1.66
CA LEU A 14 -3.04 7.26 -1.57
C LEU A 14 -1.61 7.74 -1.87
N CYS A 15 -0.57 7.03 -1.42
CA CYS A 15 0.81 7.36 -1.78
C CYS A 15 1.03 7.32 -3.30
N LEU A 16 0.49 6.31 -4.01
CA LEU A 16 0.63 6.22 -5.46
C LEU A 16 -0.15 7.34 -6.19
N VAL A 17 -1.34 7.68 -5.70
CA VAL A 17 -2.13 8.81 -6.24
C VAL A 17 -1.40 10.14 -6.04
N LEU A 18 -0.87 10.37 -4.84
CA LEU A 18 -0.09 11.58 -4.54
C LEU A 18 1.18 11.66 -5.39
N PHE A 19 1.87 10.55 -5.60
CA PHE A 19 3.02 10.48 -6.50
C PHE A 19 2.63 10.91 -7.93
N ALA A 20 1.54 10.33 -8.46
CA ALA A 20 1.06 10.66 -9.80
C ALA A 20 0.61 12.13 -9.93
N ALA A 21 0.06 12.71 -8.87
CA ALA A 21 -0.39 14.11 -8.86
C ALA A 21 0.75 15.13 -8.73
N SER A 22 1.86 14.75 -8.08
CA SER A 22 2.95 15.67 -7.75
C SER A 22 3.87 15.97 -8.93
N GLY A 23 3.98 15.06 -9.89
CA GLY A 23 4.86 15.24 -11.04
C GLY A 23 6.35 15.26 -10.69
N SER A 24 7.14 15.83 -11.60
CA SER A 24 8.60 15.83 -11.60
C SER A 24 9.12 17.14 -12.15
N GLU A 25 10.11 17.75 -11.49
CA GLU A 25 10.76 18.97 -11.97
C GLU A 25 12.28 18.82 -11.94
N VAL A 26 12.96 19.32 -12.97
CA VAL A 26 14.42 19.39 -13.00
C VAL A 26 14.84 20.79 -12.57
N ALA A 27 15.56 20.88 -11.45
CA ALA A 27 16.09 22.14 -10.95
C ALA A 27 17.18 22.71 -11.87
N PRO A 28 17.48 24.02 -11.81
CA PRO A 28 18.46 24.68 -12.68
C PRO A 28 19.89 24.12 -12.57
N ASN A 29 20.21 23.44 -11.48
CA ASN A 29 21.48 22.74 -11.24
C ASN A 29 21.51 21.32 -11.82
N GLY A 30 20.46 20.92 -12.56
CA GLY A 30 20.31 19.60 -13.16
C GLY A 30 19.81 18.51 -12.22
N GLN A 31 19.44 18.85 -10.97
CA GLN A 31 18.90 17.86 -10.03
C GLN A 31 17.42 17.59 -10.28
N LEU A 32 17.03 16.32 -10.24
CA LEU A 32 15.64 15.90 -10.39
C LEU A 32 14.92 15.93 -9.03
N HIS A 33 13.88 16.74 -8.93
CA HIS A 33 13.01 16.84 -7.77
C HIS A 33 11.75 16.02 -8.01
N GLU A 34 11.75 14.80 -7.46
CA GLU A 34 10.60 13.90 -7.51
C GLU A 34 10.27 13.38 -6.11
N PRO A 35 8.97 13.15 -5.82
CA PRO A 35 8.53 12.53 -4.58
C PRO A 35 8.80 11.02 -4.58
N PHE A 36 10.03 10.63 -4.89
CA PHE A 36 10.46 9.25 -5.07
C PHE A 36 10.15 8.35 -3.88
N ALA A 37 10.10 8.90 -2.67
CA ALA A 37 9.77 8.16 -1.46
C ALA A 37 8.33 7.60 -1.44
N LEU A 38 7.39 8.22 -2.17
CA LEU A 38 5.98 7.79 -2.20
C LEU A 38 5.77 6.48 -2.95
N LEU A 39 6.58 6.19 -3.97
CA LEU A 39 6.54 4.93 -4.73
C LEU A 39 6.85 3.70 -3.85
N PRO A 40 8.06 3.55 -3.26
CA PRO A 40 8.41 2.40 -2.46
C PRO A 40 7.53 2.30 -1.20
N LEU A 41 7.17 3.43 -0.59
CA LEU A 41 6.26 3.45 0.55
C LEU A 41 4.87 2.97 0.17
N GLY A 42 4.33 3.45 -0.96
CA GLY A 42 3.02 3.06 -1.47
C GLY A 42 2.94 1.55 -1.73
N TRP A 43 3.93 1.00 -2.44
CA TRP A 43 4.01 -0.43 -2.72
C TRP A 43 4.18 -1.29 -1.46
N LEU A 44 5.00 -0.84 -0.50
CA LEU A 44 5.17 -1.53 0.78
C LEU A 44 3.86 -1.61 1.56
N CYS A 45 3.14 -0.50 1.67
CA CYS A 45 1.84 -0.43 2.34
C CYS A 45 0.78 -1.31 1.66
N ILE A 46 0.71 -1.28 0.31
CA ILE A 46 -0.19 -2.15 -0.47
C ILE A 46 0.14 -3.63 -0.23
N ALA A 47 1.42 -4.01 -0.27
CA ALA A 47 1.84 -5.39 -0.06
C ALA A 47 1.44 -5.89 1.33
N LEU A 48 1.76 -5.14 2.39
CA LEU A 48 1.40 -5.49 3.76
C LEU A 48 -0.12 -5.56 3.98
N GLY A 49 -0.86 -4.58 3.45
CA GLY A 49 -2.33 -4.57 3.52
C GLY A 49 -2.94 -5.78 2.83
N THR A 50 -2.48 -6.11 1.61
CA THR A 50 -2.96 -7.26 0.84
C THR A 50 -2.65 -8.58 1.54
N CYS A 51 -1.43 -8.78 2.02
CA CYS A 51 -1.04 -9.96 2.80
C CYS A 51 -1.91 -10.14 4.05
N GLY A 52 -2.17 -9.07 4.80
CA GLY A 52 -3.04 -9.12 5.98
C GLY A 52 -4.49 -9.47 5.65
N LEU A 53 -5.04 -8.93 4.55
CA LEU A 53 -6.38 -9.26 4.08
C LEU A 53 -6.50 -10.73 3.65
N MET A 54 -5.51 -11.23 2.90
CA MET A 54 -5.45 -12.63 2.45
C MET A 54 -5.32 -13.59 3.62
N ALA A 55 -4.39 -13.36 4.55
CA ALA A 55 -4.26 -14.17 5.75
C ALA A 55 -5.57 -14.21 6.57
N GLY A 56 -6.24 -13.06 6.71
CA GLY A 56 -7.54 -12.97 7.37
C GLY A 56 -8.64 -13.74 6.63
N ALA A 57 -8.68 -13.69 5.29
CA ALA A 57 -9.65 -14.41 4.47
C ALA A 57 -9.44 -15.93 4.55
N ILE A 58 -8.19 -16.38 4.40
CA ILE A 58 -7.80 -17.79 4.50
C ILE A 58 -8.14 -18.32 5.91
N GLY A 59 -7.78 -17.62 6.97
CA GLY A 59 -8.11 -18.03 8.34
C GLY A 59 -9.61 -18.05 8.64
N ARG A 60 -10.42 -17.21 7.98
CA ARG A 60 -11.89 -17.30 8.06
C ARG A 60 -12.42 -18.51 7.31
N LEU A 61 -11.90 -18.80 6.13
CA LEU A 61 -12.30 -19.96 5.33
C LEU A 61 -11.94 -21.27 6.04
N TRP A 62 -10.71 -21.37 6.56
CA TRP A 62 -10.25 -22.57 7.24
C TRP A 62 -11.09 -22.89 8.50
N ARG A 63 -11.44 -21.87 9.29
CA ARG A 63 -12.36 -22.03 10.43
C ARG A 63 -13.78 -22.42 10.04
N ARG A 64 -14.24 -22.08 8.82
CA ARG A 64 -15.55 -22.54 8.32
C ARG A 64 -15.52 -24.01 7.93
N ILE A 65 -14.41 -24.46 7.35
CA ILE A 65 -14.21 -25.86 6.96
C ILE A 65 -14.04 -26.73 8.20
N ALA A 66 -13.16 -26.36 9.14
CA ALA A 66 -12.87 -27.14 10.35
C ALA A 66 -14.01 -27.19 11.39
N ARG A 67 -15.10 -26.42 11.18
CA ARG A 67 -16.31 -26.46 12.02
C ARG A 67 -17.43 -27.30 11.39
N ARG A 68 -17.24 -27.81 10.17
CA ARG A 68 -18.09 -28.83 9.56
C ARG A 68 -17.47 -30.20 9.81
#